data_AF-A0A949WWJ7-F1
#
_entry.id   AF-A0A949WWJ7-F1
#
_cell.length_a   1.000
_cell.length_b   1.000
_cell.length_c   1.000
_cell.angle_alpha   90.00
_cell.angle_beta   90.00
_cell.angle_gamma   90.00
#
_symmetry.space_group_name_H-M   'P 1'
#
loop_
_entity.id
_entity.type
_entity.pdbx_description
1 polymer ?
#
loop_
_entity_poly.entity_id
_entity_poly.type
_entity_poly.pdbx_seq_one_letter_code
_entity_poly.pdbx_strand_id
1 'polypeptide(L)' 'MLVSSKASIVTLAKAAVEAVNPQLRQILSCQLTNAVNEHFRLSDIAVNKQWYNSNPNLEQQIQQDVKEVQNLS' A
#
# COMPACT_ATOMS: atom_id res chain seq x y z
N MET A 1 5.94 -5.99 3.90
CA MET A 1 4.86 -6.56 3.06
C MET A 1 3.90 -5.48 2.52
N LEU A 2 3.25 -4.68 3.36
CA LEU A 2 2.39 -3.58 2.87
C LEU A 2 3.18 -2.48 2.15
N VAL A 3 4.35 -2.09 2.68
CA VAL A 3 5.24 -1.10 2.05
C VAL A 3 5.72 -1.56 0.67
N SER A 4 6.18 -2.81 0.56
CA SER A 4 6.64 -3.38 -0.72
C SER A 4 5.50 -3.46 -1.74
N SER A 5 4.29 -3.82 -1.31
CA SER A 5 3.11 -3.84 -2.18
C SER A 5 2.76 -2.45 -2.74
N LYS A 6 2.84 -1.39 -1.93
CA LYS A 6 2.69 0.00 -2.42
C LYS A 6 3.78 0.38 -3.43
N ALA A 7 5.03 -0.02 -3.17
CA ALA A 7 6.13 0.23 -4.10
C ALA A 7 5.94 -0.46 -5.46
N SER A 8 5.41 -1.70 -5.45
CA SER A 8 5.05 -2.42 -6.68
C SER A 8 3.98 -1.70 -7.49
N ILE A 9 2.93 -1.18 -6.85
CA ILE A 9 1.88 -0.39 -7.51
C ILE A 9 2.47 0.85 -8.18
N VAL A 10 3.30 1.62 -7.47
CA VAL A 10 3.94 2.82 -8.03
C VAL A 10 4.83 2.47 -9.22
N THR A 11 5.59 1.38 -9.12
CA THR A 11 6.51 0.95 -10.19
C THR A 11 5.74 0.51 -11.43
N LEU A 12 4.67 -0.28 -11.27
CA LEU A 12 3.83 -0.74 -12.37
C LEU A 12 3.07 0.42 -13.02
N ALA A 13 2.60 1.39 -12.24
CA ALA A 13 1.95 2.58 -12.76
C ALA A 13 2.90 3.40 -13.65
N LYS A 14 4.13 3.65 -13.18
CA LYS A 14 5.18 4.32 -13.97
C LYS A 14 5.46 3.56 -15.27
N ALA A 15 5.71 2.26 -15.18
CA ALA A 15 6.00 1.44 -16.35
C ALA A 15 4.85 1.44 -17.36
N ALA A 16 3.59 1.36 -16.89
CA ALA A 16 2.42 1.34 -17.77
C ALA A 16 2.26 2.65 -18.55
N VAL A 17 2.53 3.81 -17.93
CA VAL A 17 2.42 5.12 -18.62
C VAL A 17 3.60 5.43 -19.53
N GLU A 18 4.79 4.87 -19.24
CA GLU A 18 5.99 5.02 -20.07
C GLU A 18 6.03 4.03 -21.26
N ALA A 19 5.23 2.96 -21.23
CA ALA A 19 5.21 1.94 -22.26
C ALA A 19 4.59 2.44 -23.59
N VAL A 20 5.46 2.64 -24.58
CA VAL A 20 5.06 3.01 -25.95
C VAL A 20 4.38 1.87 -26.71
N ASN A 21 4.79 0.62 -26.45
CA ASN A 21 4.21 -0.57 -27.08
C ASN A 21 2.80 -0.86 -26.49
N PRO A 22 1.73 -0.90 -27.31
CA PRO A 22 0.37 -1.09 -26.81
C PRO A 22 0.14 -2.41 -26.08
N GLN A 23 0.72 -3.50 -26.56
CA GLN A 23 0.56 -4.83 -25.96
C GLN A 23 1.27 -4.89 -24.60
N LEU A 24 2.48 -4.33 -24.51
CA LEU A 24 3.21 -4.21 -23.25
C LEU A 24 2.45 -3.34 -22.24
N ARG A 25 1.92 -2.20 -22.69
CA ARG A 25 1.08 -1.33 -21.85
C ARG A 25 -0.14 -2.06 -21.30
N GLN A 26 -0.79 -2.88 -22.13
CA GLN A 26 -1.93 -3.70 -21.70
C GLN A 26 -1.51 -4.72 -20.62
N ILE A 27 -0.40 -5.43 -20.82
CA ILE A 27 0.13 -6.39 -19.84
C ILE A 27 0.44 -5.69 -18.50
N LEU A 28 1.16 -4.56 -18.54
CA LEU A 28 1.50 -3.79 -17.34
C LEU A 28 0.26 -3.25 -16.62
N SER A 29 -0.77 -2.84 -17.37
CA SER A 29 -2.04 -2.39 -16.81
C SER A 29 -2.81 -3.51 -16.10
N CYS A 30 -2.78 -4.73 -16.66
CA CYS A 30 -3.33 -5.92 -16.01
C CYS A 30 -2.56 -6.25 -14.72
N GLN A 31 -1.23 -6.20 -14.76
CA GLN A 31 -0.39 -6.41 -13.57
C GLN A 31 -0.63 -5.36 -12.49
N LEU A 32 -0.77 -4.08 -12.87
CA LEU A 32 -1.12 -2.99 -11.95
C LEU A 32 -2.46 -3.26 -11.26
N THR A 33 -3.48 -3.63 -12.03
CA THR A 33 -4.81 -3.99 -11.50
C THR A 33 -4.70 -5.12 -10.47
N ASN A 34 -3.93 -6.17 -10.78
CA ASN A 34 -3.72 -7.27 -9.86
C ASN A 34 -2.98 -6.84 -8.59
N ALA A 35 -1.93 -6.04 -8.72
CA ALA A 35 -1.16 -5.53 -7.57
C ALA A 35 -2.03 -4.67 -6.63
N VAL A 36 -2.96 -3.87 -7.17
CA VAL A 36 -3.94 -3.10 -6.39
C VAL A 36 -4.88 -4.04 -5.63
N ASN A 37 -5.45 -5.04 -6.31
CA ASN A 37 -6.35 -6.01 -5.67
C ASN A 37 -5.65 -6.81 -4.57
N GLU A 38 -4.41 -7.23 -4.80
CA GLU A 38 -3.59 -7.91 -3.80
C GLU A 38 -3.27 -6.99 -2.62
N HIS A 39 -2.97 -5.70 -2.86
CA HIS A 39 -2.75 -4.74 -1.79
C HIS A 39 -3.94 -4.61 -0.86
N PHE A 40 -5.16 -4.55 -1.42
CA PHE A 40 -6.37 -4.49 -0.60
C PHE A 40 -6.56 -5.75 0.21
N ARG A 41 -6.41 -6.93 -0.38
CA ARG A 41 -6.46 -8.20 0.37
C ARG A 41 -5.44 -8.26 1.50
N LEU A 42 -4.20 -7.83 1.24
CA LEU A 42 -3.16 -7.76 2.27
C LEU A 42 -3.52 -6.77 3.38
N SER A 43 -4.11 -5.64 3.02
CA SER A 43 -4.57 -4.62 3.97
C SER A 43 -5.72 -5.14 4.84
N ASP A 44 -6.70 -5.81 4.23
CA ASP A 44 -7.80 -6.45 4.95
C ASP A 44 -7.29 -7.51 5.94
N ILE A 45 -6.32 -8.33 5.53
CA ILE A 45 -5.67 -9.30 6.43
C ILE A 45 -4.97 -8.56 7.58
N ALA A 46 -4.26 -7.47 7.30
CA ALA A 46 -3.56 -6.71 8.33
C ALA A 46 -4.53 -6.06 9.32
N VAL A 47 -5.67 -5.53 8.86
CA VAL A 47 -6.73 -4.99 9.71
C VAL A 47 -7.39 -6.11 10.53
N ASN A 48 -7.78 -7.21 9.89
CA ASN A 48 -8.43 -8.34 10.57
C ASN A 48 -7.54 -8.96 11.66
N LYS A 49 -6.22 -8.97 11.44
CA LYS A 49 -5.24 -9.43 12.43
C LYS A 49 -4.82 -8.35 13.44
N GLN A 50 -5.39 -7.16 13.39
CA GLN A 50 -5.03 -6.01 14.25
C GLN A 50 -3.55 -5.61 14.11
N TRP A 51 -2.92 -5.91 12.97
CA TRP A 51 -1.56 -5.44 12.62
C TRP A 51 -1.57 -4.04 12.04
N TYR A 52 -2.73 -3.60 11.59
CA TYR A 52 -2.96 -2.27 11.05
C TYR A 52 -4.20 -1.70 11.73
N ASN A 53 -3.99 -1.02 12.85
CA ASN A 53 -5.06 -0.28 13.51
C ASN A 53 -5.40 0.91 12.63
N SER A 54 -6.47 0.79 11.84
CA SER A 54 -7.10 1.96 11.23
C SER A 54 -7.76 2.73 12.37
N ASN A 55 -6.98 3.55 13.08
CA ASN A 55 -7.54 4.36 14.16
C ASN A 55 -8.57 5.30 13.50
N PRO A 56 -9.87 5.17 13.80
CA PRO A 56 -10.89 6.00 13.15
C PRO A 56 -10.74 7.47 13.56
N ASN A 57 -10.00 7.74 14.63
CA ASN A 57 -9.67 9.08 15.09
C ASN A 57 -8.17 9.37 14.82
N LEU A 58 -7.93 10.24 13.84
CA LEU A 58 -6.60 10.70 13.45
C LEU A 58 -5.83 11.36 14.61
N GLU A 59 -6.53 12.09 15.50
CA GLU A 59 -5.92 12.71 16.67
C GLU A 59 -5.41 11.66 17.67
N GLN A 60 -6.16 10.57 17.85
CA GLN A 60 -5.73 9.48 18.73
C GLN A 60 -4.51 8.76 18.16
N GLN A 61 -4.44 8.57 16.84
CA GLN A 61 -3.27 7.98 16.20
C GLN A 61 -2.01 8.85 16.39
N ILE A 62 -2.11 10.15 16.14
CA ILE A 62 -0.98 11.08 16.34
C ILE A 62 -0.51 11.07 17.80
N GLN A 63 -1.43 11.11 18.77
CA GLN A 63 -1.05 11.06 20.18
C GLN A 63 -0.34 9.75 20.57
N GLN A 64 -0.74 8.65 19.94
CA GLN A 64 -0.17 7.33 20.21
C GLN A 64 1.23 7.20 19.60
N ASP A 65 1.40 7.66 18.36
CA ASP A 65 2.71 7.72 17.69
C ASP A 65 3.70 8.60 18.46
N VAL A 66 3.26 9.76 18.98
CA VAL A 66 4.10 10.64 19.82
C VAL A 66 4.53 9.96 21.12
N LYS A 67 3.63 9.23 21.77
CA LYS A 67 3.96 8.47 22.99
C LYS A 67 4.94 7.34 22.72
N GLU A 68 4.80 6.62 21.61
CA GLU A 68 5.75 5.57 21.22
C GLU A 68 7.15 6.14 20.99
N VAL A 69 7.27 7.29 20.32
CA VAL A 69 8.56 7.98 20.11
C VAL A 69 9.20 8.39 21.44
N GLN A 70 8.41 8.91 22.38
CA GLN A 70 8.91 9.29 23.71
C GLN A 70 9.38 8.09 24.55
N ASN A 71 8.74 6.93 24.40
CA ASN A 71 9.13 5.72 25.12
C ASN A 71 10.35 4.99 24.51
N LEU A 72 10.71 5.33 23.27
CA LEU A 72 11.93 4.86 22.59
C LEU A 72 13.17 5.72 22.92
N SER A 73 12.99 6.80 23.69
CA SER A 73 14.03 7.73 24.16
C SER A 73 14.50 7.38 25.57
#